data_AF-A0AAN0JUV5-F1
#
_entry.id   AF-A0AAN0JUV5-F1
#
_cell.length_a   1.000
_cell.length_b   1.000
_cell.length_c   1.000
_cell.angle_alpha   90.00
_cell.angle_beta   90.00
_cell.angle_gamma   90.00
#
_symmetry.space_group_name_H-M   'P 1'
#
loop_
_entity.id
_entity.type
_entity.pdbx_description
1 polymer ?
#
loop_
_entity_poly.entity_id
_entity_poly.type
_entity_poly.pdbx_seq_one_letter_code
_entity_poly.pdbx_strand_id
1 'polypeptide(L)'
;MYYNLFYMMEDNGDLNPEDPIQLFCLHFVFLCRINLSLAQFCDAWNKHPMESEHSLSPEQLWITGTAQFHGEITCLQESAESFGVDLDGPLSLETDCEPDCVEVPCVTNPLQQGDYLELKATVDPTKPCEDFGYTYYMNTLSFVNSKIANAL
;
A
#
# COMPACT_ATOMS: atom_id res chain seq x y z
N MET A 1 11.29 0.88 -6.99
CA MET A 1 10.69 0.28 -8.21
C MET A 1 9.58 1.15 -8.77
N TYR A 2 8.48 1.39 -8.04
CA TYR A 2 7.39 2.27 -8.48
C TYR A 2 7.85 3.71 -8.77
N TYR A 3 8.80 4.24 -8.01
CA TYR A 3 9.45 5.53 -8.28
C TYR A 3 9.91 5.66 -9.75
N ASN A 4 10.81 4.77 -10.20
CA ASN A 4 11.33 4.80 -11.57
C ASN A 4 10.23 4.62 -12.63
N LEU A 5 9.19 3.83 -12.32
CA LEU A 5 8.06 3.64 -13.22
C LEU A 5 7.29 4.95 -13.41
N PHE A 6 6.99 5.67 -12.34
CA PHE A 6 6.24 6.92 -12.42
C PHE A 6 7.02 8.00 -13.16
N TYR A 7 8.32 8.15 -12.90
CA TYR A 7 9.17 9.07 -13.69
C TYR A 7 9.20 8.70 -15.17
N MET A 8 9.29 7.41 -15.51
CA MET A 8 9.20 6.96 -16.90
C MET A 8 7.85 7.30 -17.53
N MET A 9 6.74 7.18 -16.78
CA MET A 9 5.41 7.53 -17.26
C MET A 9 5.26 9.04 -17.47
N GLU A 10 5.85 9.87 -16.59
CA GLU A 10 5.90 11.32 -16.74
C GLU A 10 6.74 11.74 -17.95
N ASP A 11 7.93 11.16 -18.12
CA ASP A 11 8.82 11.44 -19.26
C ASP A 11 8.19 11.06 -20.60
N ASN A 12 7.38 9.99 -20.64
CA ASN A 12 6.65 9.56 -21.84
C ASN A 12 5.36 10.37 -22.08
N GLY A 13 4.92 11.18 -21.11
CA GLY A 13 3.67 11.94 -21.18
C GLY A 13 2.41 11.11 -20.89
N ASP A 14 2.56 9.91 -20.34
CA ASP A 14 1.46 9.01 -19.95
C ASP A 14 0.89 9.35 -18.56
N LEU A 15 1.65 10.09 -17.75
CA LEU A 15 1.26 10.56 -16.42
C LEU A 15 1.52 12.06 -16.30
N ASN A 16 0.49 12.82 -15.95
CA ASN A 16 0.58 14.21 -15.55
C ASN A 16 0.19 14.34 -14.06
N PRO A 17 1.14 14.68 -13.17
CA PRO A 17 0.85 14.84 -11.74
C PRO A 17 -0.05 16.04 -11.44
N GLU A 18 -0.24 16.97 -12.38
CA GLU A 18 -1.17 18.09 -12.23
C GLU A 18 -2.61 17.74 -12.68
N ASP A 19 -2.81 16.59 -13.33
CA ASP A 19 -4.12 16.13 -13.78
C ASP A 19 -4.80 15.27 -12.70
N PRO A 20 -5.88 15.76 -12.06
CA PRO A 20 -6.57 15.03 -11.00
C PRO A 20 -7.19 13.70 -11.47
N ILE A 21 -7.53 13.57 -12.75
CA ILE A 21 -8.08 12.33 -13.32
C ILE A 21 -6.97 11.28 -13.40
N GLN A 22 -5.79 11.66 -13.87
CA GLN A 22 -4.64 10.76 -13.98
C GLN A 22 -4.14 10.36 -12.59
N LEU A 23 -4.06 11.31 -11.64
CA LEU A 23 -3.78 11.00 -10.24
C LEU A 23 -4.81 10.04 -9.63
N PHE A 24 -6.10 10.19 -9.94
CA PHE A 24 -7.13 9.25 -9.48
C PHE A 24 -6.89 7.84 -10.02
N CYS A 25 -6.61 7.73 -11.33
CA CYS A 25 -6.32 6.45 -11.97
C CYS A 25 -5.05 5.81 -11.38
N LEU A 26 -4.02 6.62 -11.13
CA LEU A 26 -2.77 6.20 -10.51
C LEU A 26 -3.02 5.66 -9.10
N HIS A 27 -3.73 6.41 -8.25
CA HIS A 27 -4.04 5.99 -6.88
C HIS A 27 -4.92 4.74 -6.85
N PHE A 28 -5.94 4.65 -7.72
CA PHE A 28 -6.81 3.48 -7.78
C PHE A 28 -6.02 2.18 -8.03
N VAL A 29 -5.02 2.23 -8.91
CA VAL A 29 -4.21 1.05 -9.26
C VAL A 29 -3.08 0.83 -8.26
N PHE A 30 -2.22 1.82 -8.09
CA PHE A 30 -0.94 1.64 -7.40
C PHE A 30 -1.05 1.65 -5.89
N LEU A 31 -2.06 2.30 -5.30
CA LEU A 31 -2.24 2.24 -3.84
C LEU A 31 -2.54 0.80 -3.40
N CYS A 32 -3.44 0.11 -4.11
CA CYS A 32 -3.74 -1.30 -3.86
C CYS A 32 -2.49 -2.19 -4.04
N ARG A 33 -1.70 -1.96 -5.10
CA ARG A 33 -0.52 -2.76 -5.42
C ARG A 33 0.63 -2.55 -4.43
N ILE A 34 0.88 -1.30 -4.04
CA ILE A 34 1.89 -0.94 -3.02
C ILE A 34 1.52 -1.60 -1.70
N ASN A 35 0.27 -1.47 -1.25
CA ASN A 35 -0.18 -2.10 -0.01
C ASN A 35 -0.07 -3.63 -0.05
N LEU A 36 -0.39 -4.25 -1.19
CA LEU A 36 -0.19 -5.69 -1.36
C LEU A 36 1.29 -6.06 -1.29
N SER A 37 2.17 -5.31 -1.95
CA SER A 37 3.61 -5.54 -1.94
C SER A 37 4.20 -5.38 -0.53
N LEU A 38 3.72 -4.38 0.23
CA LEU A 38 4.09 -4.18 1.63
C LEU A 38 3.63 -5.34 2.51
N ALA A 39 2.38 -5.79 2.35
CA ALA A 39 1.87 -6.95 3.09
C ALA A 39 2.69 -8.22 2.79
N GLN A 40 3.03 -8.47 1.52
CA GLN A 40 3.88 -9.59 1.12
C GLN A 40 5.29 -9.46 1.68
N PHE A 41 5.86 -8.26 1.67
CA PHE A 41 7.17 -8.00 2.24
C PHE A 41 7.17 -8.27 3.76
N CYS A 42 6.19 -7.74 4.49
CA CYS A 42 6.05 -8.00 5.92
C CYS A 42 5.90 -9.51 6.20
N ASP A 43 5.07 -10.22 5.44
CA ASP A 43 4.88 -11.66 5.63
C ASP A 43 6.17 -12.46 5.39
N ALA A 44 6.87 -12.16 4.30
CA ALA A 44 8.14 -12.80 3.97
C ALA A 44 9.22 -12.47 5.01
N TRP A 45 9.28 -11.21 5.44
CA TRP A 45 10.23 -10.75 6.44
C TRP A 45 9.94 -11.34 7.82
N ASN A 46 8.70 -11.46 8.24
CA ASN A 46 8.38 -12.03 9.56
C ASN A 46 8.72 -13.53 9.65
N LYS A 47 8.73 -14.22 8.50
CA LYS A 47 9.01 -15.66 8.38
C LYS A 47 10.44 -15.99 7.95
N HIS A 48 11.26 -14.99 7.60
CA HIS A 48 12.62 -15.27 7.15
C HIS A 48 13.52 -15.70 8.33
N PRO A 49 14.31 -16.77 8.19
CA PRO A 49 15.25 -17.18 9.23
C PRO A 49 16.40 -16.17 9.31
N MET A 50 16.71 -15.70 10.51
CA MET A 50 17.84 -14.81 10.75
C MET A 50 19.10 -15.61 11.08
N GLU A 51 20.18 -15.39 10.34
CA GLU A 51 21.45 -16.10 10.53
C GLU A 51 22.05 -15.86 11.93
N SER A 52 21.81 -14.68 12.52
CA SER A 52 22.32 -14.30 13.85
C SER A 52 21.56 -14.91 15.02
N GLU A 53 20.35 -15.45 14.80
CA GLU A 53 19.44 -15.93 15.84
C GLU A 53 19.15 -17.42 15.69
N HIS A 54 20.20 -18.23 15.48
CA HIS A 54 20.09 -19.68 15.26
C HIS A 54 19.13 -20.09 14.12
N SER A 55 18.99 -19.24 13.10
CA SER A 55 18.04 -19.44 11.99
C SER A 55 16.56 -19.42 12.40
N LEU A 56 16.23 -18.82 13.55
CA LEU A 56 14.84 -18.54 13.91
C LEU A 56 14.33 -17.30 13.16
N SER A 57 13.06 -17.32 12.77
CA SER A 57 12.41 -16.14 12.19
C SER A 57 11.98 -15.15 13.27
N PRO A 58 11.78 -13.86 12.93
CA PRO A 58 11.20 -12.87 13.85
C PRO A 58 9.91 -13.36 14.53
N GLU A 59 9.01 -13.98 13.75
CA GLU A 59 7.77 -14.58 14.28
C GLU A 59 8.05 -15.71 15.29
N GLN A 60 9.02 -16.59 15.00
CA GLN A 60 9.40 -17.68 15.91
C GLN A 60 10.06 -17.17 17.19
N LEU A 61 10.88 -16.13 17.10
CA LEU A 61 11.48 -15.49 18.27
C LEU A 61 10.42 -14.86 19.16
N TRP A 62 9.42 -14.19 18.58
CA TRP A 62 8.30 -13.64 19.33
C TRP A 62 7.49 -14.71 20.04
N ILE A 63 7.10 -15.78 19.33
CA ILE A 63 6.38 -16.91 19.93
C ILE A 63 7.20 -17.56 21.05
N THR A 64 8.51 -17.72 20.85
CA THR A 64 9.41 -18.32 21.84
C THR A 64 9.59 -17.42 23.06
N GLY A 65 9.80 -16.12 22.86
CA GLY A 65 9.94 -15.13 23.93
C GLY A 65 8.67 -15.05 24.76
N THR A 66 7.52 -14.82 24.12
CA THR A 66 6.22 -14.75 24.83
C THR A 66 5.92 -16.04 25.61
N ALA A 67 6.22 -17.22 25.07
CA ALA A 67 6.06 -18.48 25.80
C ALA A 67 6.96 -18.60 27.05
N GLN A 68 8.18 -18.04 27.02
CA GLN A 68 9.12 -18.07 28.15
C GLN A 68 8.76 -17.08 29.27
N PHE A 69 8.10 -15.96 28.96
CA PHE A 69 7.76 -14.90 29.94
C PHE A 69 6.37 -15.04 30.61
N HIS A 70 5.58 -16.07 30.27
CA HIS A 70 4.23 -16.33 30.82
C HIS A 70 4.13 -16.50 32.36
N GLY A 71 5.24 -16.42 33.10
CA GLY A 71 5.24 -16.46 34.58
C GLY A 71 5.02 -15.11 35.27
N GLU A 72 5.29 -13.97 34.62
CA GLU A 72 5.33 -12.65 35.30
C GLU A 72 4.50 -11.53 34.63
N ILE A 73 4.02 -11.71 33.39
CA ILE A 73 3.28 -10.67 32.66
C ILE A 73 1.80 -11.06 32.56
N THR A 74 0.99 -10.52 33.46
CA THR A 74 -0.48 -10.69 33.47
C THR A 74 -1.23 -9.54 32.78
N CYS A 75 -0.54 -8.59 32.16
CA CYS A 75 -1.17 -7.35 31.66
C CYS A 75 -1.51 -7.31 30.17
N LEU A 76 -1.07 -8.25 29.33
CA LEU A 76 -1.42 -8.22 27.91
C LEU A 76 -1.71 -9.65 27.44
N GLN A 77 -2.89 -9.87 26.86
CA GLN A 77 -3.13 -11.06 26.04
C GLN A 77 -2.31 -10.92 24.75
N GLU A 78 -0.98 -11.07 24.85
CA GLU A 78 -0.07 -11.11 23.72
C GLU A 78 -0.27 -12.45 23.02
N SER A 79 -1.27 -12.50 22.14
CA SER A 79 -1.43 -13.61 21.21
C SER A 79 -0.50 -13.42 20.01
N ALA A 80 -0.35 -14.46 19.19
CA ALA A 80 0.31 -14.33 17.87
C ALA A 80 -0.32 -13.22 17.00
N GLU A 81 -1.57 -12.83 17.27
CA GLU A 81 -2.29 -11.77 16.55
C GLU A 81 -1.82 -10.36 16.92
N SER A 82 -1.06 -10.19 18.02
CA SER A 82 -0.47 -8.93 18.45
C SER A 82 0.97 -8.72 17.96
N PHE A 83 1.51 -9.65 17.16
CA PHE A 83 2.87 -9.57 16.64
C PHE A 83 3.10 -8.24 15.89
N GLY A 84 4.11 -7.48 16.32
CA GLY A 84 4.50 -6.21 15.67
C GLY A 84 3.67 -4.98 16.08
N VAL A 85 2.72 -5.12 17.02
CA VAL A 85 1.99 -3.98 17.59
C VAL A 85 2.78 -3.42 18.78
N ASP A 86 3.26 -2.18 18.66
CA ASP A 86 3.95 -1.47 19.75
C ASP A 86 2.96 -0.55 20.48
N LEU A 87 2.33 -1.05 21.55
CA LEU A 87 1.32 -0.31 22.33
C LEU A 87 1.93 0.82 23.19
N ASP A 88 3.19 0.66 23.58
CA ASP A 88 3.97 1.66 24.30
C ASP A 88 4.86 2.50 23.36
N GLY A 89 4.69 2.31 22.05
CA GLY A 89 5.40 3.05 21.03
C GLY A 89 5.14 4.55 21.19
N PRO A 90 6.14 5.40 20.91
CA PRO A 90 5.93 6.83 20.96
C PRO A 90 4.78 7.19 20.04
N LEU A 91 3.71 7.76 20.60
CA LEU A 91 2.71 8.47 19.81
C LEU A 91 3.47 9.47 18.95
N SER A 92 3.21 9.47 17.64
CA SER A 92 3.70 10.52 16.75
C SER A 92 3.38 11.85 17.42
N LEU A 93 4.40 12.55 17.91
CA LEU A 93 4.20 13.86 18.50
C LEU A 93 3.82 14.75 17.34
N GLU A 94 2.52 14.97 17.14
CA GLU A 94 1.98 15.92 16.16
C GLU A 94 2.26 17.37 16.60
N THR A 95 3.50 17.64 17.02
CA THR A 95 3.96 18.95 17.49
C THR A 95 4.86 19.53 16.42
N ASP A 96 4.27 20.47 15.69
CA ASP A 96 4.90 21.45 14.80
C ASP A 96 5.64 20.87 13.58
N CYS A 97 4.94 20.95 12.44
CA CYS A 97 5.40 20.73 11.07
C CYS A 97 6.92 20.77 10.88
N GLU A 98 7.52 19.59 10.68
CA GLU A 98 8.78 19.49 9.94
C GLU A 98 8.55 20.09 8.54
N PRO A 99 9.48 20.89 7.99
CA PRO A 99 9.29 21.56 6.69
C PRO A 99 9.30 20.61 5.48
N ASP A 100 9.40 19.29 5.72
CA ASP A 100 9.50 18.25 4.68
C ASP A 100 8.33 17.24 4.75
N CYS A 101 7.15 17.70 5.19
CA CYS A 101 5.93 16.92 5.00
C CYS A 101 5.61 16.83 3.51
N VAL A 102 5.60 15.62 2.95
CA VAL A 102 5.12 15.36 1.59
C VAL A 102 3.60 15.56 1.58
N GLU A 103 3.17 16.72 1.10
CA GLU A 103 1.76 17.05 0.87
C GLU A 103 1.24 16.23 -0.31
N VAL A 104 0.41 15.22 -0.03
CA VAL A 104 -0.27 14.44 -1.08
C VAL A 104 -1.58 15.14 -1.43
N PRO A 105 -1.79 15.58 -2.69
CA PRO A 105 -3.04 16.21 -3.10
C PRO A 105 -4.24 15.30 -2.81
N CYS A 106 -5.32 15.89 -2.28
CA CYS A 106 -6.55 15.15 -2.04
C CYS A 106 -7.26 14.87 -3.38
N VAL A 107 -7.21 13.63 -3.85
CA VAL A 107 -7.76 13.24 -5.15
C VAL A 107 -9.22 12.79 -4.99
N THR A 108 -10.14 13.50 -5.65
CA THR A 108 -11.58 13.17 -5.63
C THR A 108 -11.91 12.17 -6.75
N ASN A 109 -12.78 11.20 -6.47
CA ASN A 109 -13.28 10.29 -7.51
C ASN A 109 -14.08 11.06 -8.57
N PRO A 110 -13.65 11.08 -9.85
CA PRO A 110 -14.34 11.80 -10.91
C PRO A 110 -15.58 11.07 -11.46
N LEU A 111 -15.77 9.80 -11.09
CA LEU A 111 -16.86 8.96 -11.62
C LEU A 111 -18.13 9.02 -10.77
N GLN A 112 -19.27 8.85 -11.44
CA GLN A 112 -20.54 8.55 -10.76
C GLN A 112 -20.48 7.18 -10.07
N GLN A 113 -21.33 6.97 -9.06
CA GLN A 113 -21.32 5.75 -8.26
C GLN A 113 -21.46 4.47 -9.09
N GLY A 114 -22.31 4.49 -10.14
CA GLY A 114 -22.51 3.35 -11.04
C GLY A 114 -21.26 3.00 -11.84
N ASP A 115 -20.63 4.00 -12.46
CA ASP A 115 -19.41 3.82 -13.26
C ASP A 115 -18.22 3.40 -12.40
N TYR A 116 -18.16 3.87 -11.15
CA TYR A 116 -17.11 3.44 -10.21
C TYR A 116 -17.25 1.97 -9.81
N LEU A 117 -18.48 1.47 -9.65
CA LEU A 117 -18.71 0.05 -9.41
C LEU A 117 -18.33 -0.80 -10.62
N GLU A 118 -18.62 -0.32 -11.83
CA GLU A 118 -18.22 -0.97 -13.07
C GLU A 118 -16.68 -0.99 -13.22
N LEU A 119 -16.00 0.11 -12.90
CA LEU A 119 -14.54 0.18 -12.88
C LEU A 119 -13.96 -0.89 -11.94
N LYS A 120 -14.48 -0.99 -10.71
CA LYS A 120 -14.06 -2.01 -9.74
C LYS A 120 -14.32 -3.45 -10.20
N ALA A 121 -15.39 -3.68 -10.97
CA ALA A 121 -15.68 -4.99 -11.52
C ALA A 121 -14.77 -5.35 -12.70
N THR A 122 -14.33 -4.34 -13.46
CA THR A 122 -13.58 -4.52 -14.71
C THR A 122 -12.09 -4.58 -14.48
N VAL A 123 -11.56 -3.69 -13.64
CA VAL A 123 -10.13 -3.57 -13.35
C VAL A 123 -9.87 -4.12 -11.96
N ASP A 124 -9.10 -5.20 -11.90
CA ASP A 124 -8.54 -5.74 -10.67
C ASP A 124 -7.04 -5.37 -10.61
N PRO A 125 -6.67 -4.34 -9.83
CA PRO A 125 -5.29 -3.87 -9.74
C PRO A 125 -4.33 -4.88 -9.12
N THR A 126 -4.82 -5.86 -8.37
CA THR A 126 -3.99 -6.77 -7.58
C THR A 126 -3.47 -7.97 -8.37
N LYS A 127 -3.97 -8.17 -9.59
CA LYS A 127 -3.53 -9.26 -10.46
C LYS A 127 -2.04 -9.16 -10.81
N PRO A 128 -1.35 -10.31 -10.92
CA PRO A 128 0.04 -10.34 -11.34
C PRO A 128 0.16 -9.83 -12.78
N CYS A 129 1.18 -9.01 -13.02
CA CYS A 129 1.52 -8.53 -14.36
C CYS A 129 3.02 -8.30 -14.48
N GLU A 130 3.52 -8.31 -15.72
CA GLU A 130 4.95 -8.20 -16.03
C GLU A 130 5.44 -6.73 -16.08
N ASP A 131 4.51 -5.79 -16.20
CA ASP A 131 4.76 -4.35 -16.41
C ASP A 131 4.48 -3.51 -15.16
N PHE A 132 4.56 -4.14 -13.99
CA PHE A 132 4.42 -3.51 -12.67
C PHE A 132 3.09 -2.79 -12.39
N GLY A 133 2.11 -2.89 -13.28
CA GLY A 133 0.77 -2.31 -13.13
C GLY A 133 0.45 -1.25 -14.18
N TYR A 134 1.37 -0.97 -15.09
CA TYR A 134 1.21 0.04 -16.14
C TYR A 134 -0.02 -0.21 -17.03
N THR A 135 -0.24 -1.45 -17.47
CA THR A 135 -1.42 -1.83 -18.27
C THR A 135 -2.72 -1.58 -17.52
N TYR A 136 -2.75 -1.85 -16.20
CA TYR A 136 -3.94 -1.57 -15.40
C TYR A 136 -4.19 -0.07 -15.29
N TYR A 137 -3.15 0.73 -15.09
CA TYR A 137 -3.27 2.19 -15.13
C TYR A 137 -3.83 2.68 -16.46
N MET A 138 -3.28 2.22 -17.59
CA MET A 138 -3.76 2.61 -18.92
C MET A 138 -5.21 2.19 -19.18
N ASN A 139 -5.60 0.99 -18.74
CA ASN A 139 -6.98 0.53 -18.84
C ASN A 139 -7.93 1.37 -17.99
N THR A 140 -7.53 1.71 -16.75
CA THR A 140 -8.30 2.60 -15.87
C THR A 140 -8.45 3.99 -16.48
N LEU A 141 -7.36 4.56 -17.01
CA LEU A 141 -7.38 5.89 -17.62
C LEU A 141 -8.29 5.93 -18.85
N SER A 142 -8.19 4.94 -19.73
CA SER A 142 -9.06 4.80 -20.90
C SER A 142 -10.53 4.66 -20.51
N PHE A 143 -10.83 3.82 -19.51
CA PHE A 143 -12.18 3.66 -19.00
C PHE A 143 -12.75 4.97 -18.44
N VAL A 144 -12.00 5.63 -17.55
CA VAL A 144 -12.44 6.88 -16.91
C VAL A 144 -12.67 7.97 -17.95
N ASN A 145 -11.74 8.16 -18.88
CA ASN A 145 -11.89 9.15 -19.97
C ASN A 145 -13.09 8.85 -20.85
N SER A 146 -13.37 7.57 -21.15
CA SER A 146 -14.56 7.20 -21.93
C SER A 146 -15.86 7.55 -21.21
N LYS A 147 -15.92 7.40 -19.89
CA LYS A 147 -17.10 7.72 -19.09
C LYS A 147 -17.30 9.23 -18.96
N ILE A 148 -16.23 9.97 -18.73
CA ILE A 148 -16.27 11.44 -18.65
C ILE A 148 -16.69 12.04 -20.00
N ALA A 149 -16.15 11.54 -21.12
CA ALA A 149 -16.52 12.03 -22.45
C ALA A 149 -17.98 11.76 -22.82
N ASN A 150 -18.56 10.64 -22.35
CA ASN A 150 -19.98 10.31 -22.58
C ASN A 150 -20.95 11.03 -21.63
N ALA A 151 -20.43 11.72 -20.61
CA ALA A 151 -21.23 12.47 -19.64
C ALA A 151 -21.42 13.96 -20.02
N LEU A 152 -20.73 14.44 -21.07
CA LEU A 152 -20.86 15.77 -21.68
C LEU A 152 -21.82 15.74 -22.87
#